data_AF-A0A7H9CH29-F1
#
_entry.id   AF-A0A7H9CH29-F1
#
_cell.length_a   1.000
_cell.length_b   1.000
_cell.length_c   1.000
_cell.angle_alpha   90.00
_cell.angle_beta   90.00
_cell.angle_gamma   90.00
#
_symmetry.space_group_name_H-M   'P 1'
#
loop_
_entity.id
_entity.type
_entity.pdbx_description
1 polymer ?
#
loop_
_entity_poly.entity_id
_entity_poly.type
_entity_poly.pdbx_seq_one_letter_code
_entity_poly.pdbx_strand_id
1 'polypeptide(L)' 'MFRKFLLLGFALISLSFGINCEALIAKYDAPDPSTKTMAQISRWIERKVGDNPADAKELESCLIAEAADNPNKEQVAGR' A
#
# COMPACT_ATOMS: atom_id res chain seq x y z
N MET A 1 -30.75 37.86 -16.73
CA MET A 1 -30.66 36.45 -17.16
C MET A 1 -29.19 36.09 -17.37
N PHE A 2 -28.49 35.64 -16.32
CA PHE A 2 -27.11 35.18 -16.46
C PHE A 2 -27.09 33.71 -16.83
N ARG A 3 -26.38 33.46 -17.93
CA ARG A 3 -26.26 32.19 -18.64
C ARG A 3 -25.64 31.13 -17.73
N LYS A 4 -26.18 29.92 -17.88
CA LYS A 4 -25.65 28.62 -17.46
C LYS A 4 -24.12 28.58 -17.59
N PHE A 5 -23.40 28.77 -16.50
CA PHE A 5 -22.03 28.27 -16.32
C PHE A 5 -22.17 26.85 -15.75
N LEU A 6 -22.31 25.86 -16.63
CA LEU A 6 -21.20 25.10 -17.21
C LEU A 6 -20.56 24.24 -16.12
N LEU A 7 -21.14 23.04 -16.02
CA LEU A 7 -20.62 21.83 -15.41
C LEU A 7 -19.11 21.67 -15.69
N LEU A 8 -18.25 22.11 -14.78
CA LEU A 8 -16.81 21.83 -14.85
C LEU A 8 -16.20 22.17 -13.49
N GLY A 9 -16.11 21.19 -12.61
CA GLY A 9 -15.50 21.44 -11.30
C GLY A 9 -15.68 20.35 -10.27
N PHE A 10 -15.65 19.07 -10.65
CA PHE A 10 -15.30 18.01 -9.70
C PHE A 10 -14.66 16.82 -10.43
N ALA A 11 -13.79 17.12 -11.39
CA ALA A 11 -12.77 16.18 -11.81
C ALA A 11 -11.55 16.46 -10.93
N LEU A 12 -10.94 15.39 -10.42
CA LEU A 12 -9.63 15.34 -9.74
C LEU A 12 -9.63 15.59 -8.22
N ILE A 13 -10.44 14.84 -7.47
CA ILE A 13 -9.92 14.25 -6.22
C ILE A 13 -9.38 12.86 -6.61
N SER A 14 -8.19 12.86 -7.22
CA SER A 14 -7.43 11.65 -7.53
C SER A 14 -5.95 11.88 -7.24
N LEU A 15 -5.67 12.62 -6.16
CA LEU A 15 -4.34 12.78 -5.58
C LEU A 15 -4.56 12.55 -4.09
N SER A 16 -4.36 11.37 -3.52
CA SER A 16 -3.03 10.99 -2.99
C SER A 16 -3.10 9.57 -2.38
N PHE A 17 -3.23 8.51 -3.21
CA PHE A 17 -3.22 7.11 -2.73
C PHE A 17 -1.95 6.34 -3.16
N GLY A 18 -0.87 7.02 -3.50
CA GLY A 18 0.44 6.40 -3.66
C GLY A 18 1.33 6.88 -2.53
N ILE A 19 1.25 6.28 -1.34
CA ILE A 19 1.94 6.85 -0.17
C ILE A 19 2.69 5.75 0.62
N ASN A 20 4.01 5.76 0.43
CA ASN A 20 5.06 5.29 1.34
C ASN A 20 5.47 3.81 1.37
N CYS A 21 5.01 2.91 0.49
CA CYS A 21 5.51 1.53 0.50
C CYS A 21 7.05 1.47 0.38
N GLU A 22 7.65 2.11 -0.63
CA GLU A 22 9.11 2.11 -0.82
C GLU A 22 9.83 2.81 0.33
N ALA A 23 9.27 3.91 0.85
CA ALA A 23 9.85 4.63 1.98
C ALA A 23 9.83 3.80 3.27
N LEU A 24 8.76 3.05 3.53
CA LEU A 24 8.63 2.16 4.68
C LEU A 24 9.49 0.90 4.52
N ILE A 25 9.54 0.33 3.31
CA ILE A 25 10.43 -0.79 2.97
C ILE A 25 11.88 -0.40 3.26
N ALA A 26 12.32 0.78 2.81
CA ALA A 26 13.66 1.29 3.07
C ALA A 26 13.89 1.61 4.57
N LYS A 27 12.92 2.25 5.23
CA LYS A 27 13.00 2.63 6.65
C LYS A 27 13.19 1.43 7.57
N TYR A 28 12.47 0.34 7.31
CA TYR A 28 12.46 -0.84 8.17
C TYR A 28 13.34 -1.99 7.66
N ASP A 29 14.05 -1.79 6.54
CA ASP A 29 14.83 -2.84 5.85
C ASP A 29 13.96 -4.09 5.63
N ALA A 30 12.80 -3.87 5.01
CA ALA A 30 11.80 -4.91 4.85
C ALA A 30 12.28 -6.03 3.91
N PRO A 31 11.93 -7.30 4.21
CA PRO A 31 12.33 -8.42 3.37
C PRO A 31 11.64 -8.36 2.01
N ASP A 32 12.26 -8.96 1.00
CA ASP A 32 11.63 -9.20 -0.31
C ASP A 32 10.32 -10.00 -0.14
N PRO A 33 9.14 -9.40 -0.39
CA PRO A 33 7.85 -10.03 -0.16
C PRO A 33 7.61 -11.23 -1.08
N SER A 34 8.20 -11.25 -2.27
CA SER A 34 8.04 -12.35 -3.24
C SER A 34 8.64 -13.68 -2.75
N THR A 35 9.47 -13.63 -1.71
CA THR A 35 10.10 -14.79 -1.07
C THR A 35 9.46 -15.19 0.26
N LYS A 36 8.44 -14.45 0.72
CA LYS A 36 7.79 -14.64 2.02
C LYS A 36 6.31 -14.94 1.86
N THR A 37 5.80 -15.81 2.71
CA THR A 37 4.36 -16.00 2.83
C THR A 37 3.71 -14.84 3.57
N MET A 38 2.42 -14.60 3.36
CA MET A 38 1.64 -13.61 4.09
C MET A 38 1.82 -13.76 5.60
N ALA A 39 1.77 -15.00 6.12
CA ALA A 39 1.96 -15.26 7.55
C ALA A 39 3.39 -14.95 8.04
N GLN A 40 4.42 -15.14 7.21
CA GLN A 40 5.79 -14.76 7.54
C GLN A 40 5.96 -13.23 7.59
N ILE A 41 5.29 -12.51 6.68
CA ILE A 41 5.24 -11.05 6.65
C ILE A 41 4.58 -10.51 7.92
N SER A 42 3.37 -10.94 8.26
CA SER A 42 2.66 -10.47 9.46
C SER A 42 3.50 -10.68 10.73
N ARG A 43 4.11 -11.86 10.89
CA ARG A 43 5.00 -12.14 12.03
C ARG A 43 6.25 -11.27 12.05
N TRP A 44 6.78 -10.88 10.89
CA TRP A 44 7.93 -9.99 10.82
C TRP A 44 7.53 -8.56 11.21
N ILE A 45 6.38 -8.09 10.72
CA ILE A 45 5.80 -6.77 11.05
C ILE A 45 5.59 -6.64 12.55
N GLU A 46 4.93 -7.61 13.18
CA GLU A 46 4.71 -7.61 14.65
C GLU A 46 6.02 -7.47 15.43
N ARG A 47 7.09 -8.15 14.99
CA ARG A 47 8.39 -8.14 15.68
C ARG A 47 9.23 -6.91 15.41
N LYS A 48 9.07 -6.25 14.25
CA LYS A 48 9.99 -5.20 13.78
C LYS A 48 9.37 -3.81 13.74
N VAL A 49 8.05 -3.73 13.66
CA VAL A 49 7.29 -2.50 13.45
C VAL A 49 6.14 -2.35 14.47
N GLY A 50 5.99 -3.31 15.39
CA GLY A 50 4.87 -3.34 16.35
C GLY A 50 4.79 -2.14 17.30
N ASP A 51 5.86 -1.35 17.43
CA ASP A 51 5.89 -0.11 18.20
C ASP A 51 5.26 1.09 17.48
N ASN A 52 5.08 1.00 16.15
CA ASN A 52 4.36 1.98 15.35
C ASN A 52 3.20 1.34 14.56
N PRO A 53 1.99 1.32 15.14
CA PRO A 53 0.83 0.67 14.52
C PRO A 53 0.43 1.24 13.15
N ALA A 54 0.72 2.52 12.88
CA ALA A 54 0.40 3.14 11.61
C ALA A 54 1.31 2.60 10.49
N ASP A 55 2.62 2.59 10.74
CA ASP A 55 3.60 2.05 9.79
C ASP A 55 3.43 0.54 9.62
N ALA A 56 3.12 -0.19 10.70
CA ALA A 56 2.89 -1.63 10.66
C ALA A 56 1.77 -1.99 9.70
N LYS A 57 0.62 -1.29 9.81
CA LYS A 57 -0.54 -1.53 8.95
C LYS A 57 -0.26 -1.23 7.48
N GLU A 58 0.39 -0.09 7.20
CA GLU A 58 0.68 0.33 5.84
C GLU A 58 1.71 -0.61 5.19
N LEU A 59 2.82 -0.89 5.87
CA LEU A 59 3.87 -1.76 5.37
C LEU A 59 3.39 -3.21 5.20
N GLU A 60 2.55 -3.72 6.10
CA GLU A 60 1.94 -5.05 5.96
C GLU A 60 1.09 -5.14 4.69
N SER A 61 0.27 -4.12 4.42
CA SER A 61 -0.53 -4.05 3.19
C SER A 61 0.36 -4.05 1.94
N CYS A 62 1.45 -3.29 1.94
CA CYS A 62 2.43 -3.25 0.84
C CYS A 62 3.07 -4.62 0.60
N LEU A 63 3.56 -5.27 1.65
CA LEU A 63 4.28 -6.54 1.53
C LEU A 63 3.34 -7.71 1.18
N ILE A 64 2.13 -7.75 1.74
CA ILE A 64 1.16 -8.81 1.45
C ILE A 64 0.71 -8.78 -0.01
N ALA A 65 0.60 -7.60 -0.62
CA ALA A 65 0.23 -7.46 -2.03
C ALA A 65 1.15 -8.27 -2.96
N GLU A 66 2.44 -8.38 -2.61
CA GLU A 66 3.46 -9.10 -3.38
C GLU A 66 3.92 -10.42 -2.73
N ALA A 67 3.22 -10.89 -1.68
CA ALA A 67 3.59 -12.11 -0.98
C ALA A 67 3.59 -13.34 -1.90
N ALA A 68 4.51 -14.27 -1.64
CA ALA A 68 4.73 -15.47 -2.44
C ALA A 68 3.45 -16.33 -2.62
N ASP A 69 2.63 -16.39 -1.58
CA ASP A 69 1.40 -17.18 -1.52
C ASP A 69 0.12 -16.34 -1.65
N ASN A 70 0.22 -15.06 -2.04
CA ASN A 70 -0.95 -14.24 -2.30
C ASN A 70 -1.62 -14.67 -3.63
N PRO A 71 -2.84 -15.25 -3.59
CA PRO A 71 -3.54 -15.70 -4.80
C PRO A 71 -3.99 -14.54 -5.69
N ASN A 72 -4.00 -13.31 -5.18
CA ASN A 72 -4.47 -12.11 -5.89
C ASN A 72 -3.33 -11.26 -6.46
N LYS A 73 -2.07 -11.73 -6.45
CA LYS A 73 -0.90 -10.97 -6.92
C LYS A 73 -1.07 -10.38 -8.34
N GLU A 74 -1.70 -11.14 -9.23
CA GLU A 74 -1.95 -10.74 -10.64
C GLU A 74 -2.95 -9.58 -10.74
N GLN A 75 -3.81 -9.37 -9.73
CA GLN A 75 -4.76 -8.27 -9.69
C GLN A 75 -4.12 -6.96 -9.22
N VAL A 76 -2.95 -7.04 -8.59
CA VAL A 76 -2.19 -5.88 -8.13
C VAL A 76 -1.18 -5.41 -9.17
N ALA A 77 -0.66 -6.33 -9.99
CA ALA A 77 0.28 -6.05 -11.10
C ALA A 77 -0.30 -5.22 -12.28
N GLY A 78 -1.55 -4.74 -12.18
CA GLY A 78 -2.24 -3.95 -13.20
C GLY A 78 -2.75 -2.58 -12.73
N ARG A 79 -2.27 -2.07 -11.58
CA ARG A 79 -2.55 -0.71 -11.10
C ARG A 79 -1.36 0.21 -11.27
#